data_AF-A0A522C7R3-F1
#
_entry.id   AF-A0A522C7R3-F1
#
_cell.length_a   1.000
_cell.length_b   1.000
_cell.length_c   1.000
_cell.angle_alpha   90.00
_cell.angle_beta   90.00
_cell.angle_gamma   90.00
#
_symmetry.space_group_name_H-M   'P 1'
#
loop_
_entity.id
_entity.type
_entity.pdbx_description
1 polymer ?
#
loop_
_entity_poly.entity_id
_entity_poly.type
_entity_poly.pdbx_seq_one_letter_code
_entity_poly.pdbx_strand_id
1 'polypeptide(L)'
;RSFDLKPLDLPESSPVREQFYKKATERDLAQVKATWSRIVFSGKGQPPKEVADAAAVKKAVAADPKAIGYIEKGAVDGTVKAVLTLD
;
A
#
# COMPACT_ATOMS: atom_id res chain seq x y z
N ARG A 1 -2.72 9.69 20.01
CA ARG A 1 -1.55 8.86 19.67
C ARG A 1 -1.30 9.06 18.18
N SER A 2 -0.35 9.91 17.79
CA SER A 2 0.03 10.01 16.39
C SER A 2 0.76 8.74 16.02
N PHE A 3 0.12 7.87 15.26
CA PHE A 3 0.79 6.74 14.66
C PHE A 3 1.46 7.27 13.40
N ASP A 4 2.78 7.45 13.42
CA ASP A 4 3.58 7.67 12.20
C ASP A 4 3.62 6.37 11.38
N LEU A 5 2.45 5.91 10.92
CA LEU A 5 2.36 4.78 10.00
C LEU A 5 2.96 5.21 8.67
N LYS A 6 3.72 4.31 8.06
CA LYS A 6 4.36 4.52 6.76
C LYS A 6 3.72 3.59 5.74
N PRO A 7 2.47 3.87 5.30
CA PRO A 7 1.85 3.09 4.25
C PRO A 7 2.63 3.27 2.95
N LEU A 8 2.87 2.16 2.27
CA LEU A 8 3.59 2.08 1.01
C LEU A 8 2.63 1.64 -0.09
N ASP A 9 2.75 2.26 -1.25
CA ASP A 9 2.04 1.88 -2.48
C ASP A 9 3.04 1.36 -3.52
N LEU A 10 2.54 0.53 -4.43
CA LEU A 10 3.26 0.19 -5.65
C LEU A 10 3.03 1.26 -6.73
N PRO A 11 3.81 1.30 -7.82
CA PRO A 11 3.59 2.26 -8.90
C PRO A 11 2.20 2.15 -9.50
N GLU A 12 1.65 3.27 -10.02
CA GLU A 12 0.37 3.25 -10.76
C GLU A 12 0.37 2.24 -11.93
N SER A 13 1.55 1.94 -12.49
CA SER A 13 1.73 0.95 -13.56
C SER A 13 1.73 -0.52 -13.08
N SER A 14 1.74 -0.75 -11.77
CA SER A 14 1.76 -2.12 -11.22
C SER A 14 0.38 -2.76 -11.29
N PRO A 15 0.22 -3.92 -11.96
CA PRO A 15 -1.06 -4.64 -11.96
C PRO A 15 -1.48 -5.10 -10.55
N VAL A 16 -0.51 -5.30 -9.66
CA VAL A 16 -0.75 -5.67 -8.25
C VAL A 16 -1.47 -4.55 -7.50
N ARG A 17 -1.21 -3.28 -7.86
CA ARG A 17 -1.88 -2.12 -7.24
C ARG A 17 -3.36 -2.11 -7.54
N GLU A 18 -3.72 -2.30 -8.81
CA GLU A 18 -5.12 -2.40 -9.22
C GLU A 18 -5.83 -3.55 -8.53
N GLN A 19 -5.23 -4.74 -8.54
CA GLN A 19 -5.80 -5.92 -7.88
C GLN A 19 -5.97 -5.70 -6.38
N PHE A 20 -4.98 -5.13 -5.70
CA PHE A 20 -5.06 -4.85 -4.27
C PHE A 20 -6.21 -3.89 -3.95
N TYR A 21 -6.28 -2.73 -4.59
CA TYR A 21 -7.34 -1.77 -4.31
C TYR A 21 -8.72 -2.32 -4.68
N LYS A 22 -8.82 -3.08 -5.78
CA LYS A 22 -10.08 -3.72 -6.17
C LYS A 22 -10.55 -4.73 -5.13
N LYS A 23 -9.68 -5.61 -4.64
CA LYS A 23 -10.06 -6.61 -3.63
C LYS A 23 -10.25 -6.01 -2.23
N ALA A 24 -9.42 -5.04 -1.85
CA ALA A 24 -9.43 -4.47 -0.51
C ALA A 24 -10.56 -3.45 -0.30
N THR A 25 -11.01 -2.78 -1.37
CA THR A 25 -11.94 -1.64 -1.27
C THR A 25 -13.09 -1.66 -2.26
N GLU A 26 -13.13 -2.64 -3.18
CA GLU A 26 -14.06 -2.75 -4.32
C GLU A 26 -13.96 -1.62 -5.35
N ARG A 27 -12.97 -0.71 -5.19
CA ARG A 27 -12.77 0.48 -6.03
C ARG A 27 -11.72 0.27 -7.11
N ASP A 28 -11.89 0.97 -8.22
CA ASP A 28 -10.85 1.13 -9.23
C ASP A 28 -9.83 2.23 -8.85
N LEU A 29 -8.72 2.31 -9.59
CA LEU A 29 -7.65 3.27 -9.31
C LEU A 29 -8.08 4.73 -9.47
N ALA A 30 -9.02 5.04 -10.36
CA ALA A 30 -9.54 6.40 -10.53
C ALA A 30 -10.35 6.84 -9.30
N GLN A 31 -11.19 5.95 -8.76
CA GLN A 31 -11.95 6.16 -7.53
C GLN A 31 -11.04 6.28 -6.30
N VAL A 32 -9.96 5.49 -6.22
CA VAL A 32 -8.94 5.60 -5.17
C VAL A 32 -8.25 6.96 -5.25
N LYS A 33 -7.80 7.37 -6.44
CA LYS A 33 -7.16 8.67 -6.67
C LYS A 33 -8.08 9.83 -6.28
N ALA A 34 -9.35 9.81 -6.71
CA ALA A 34 -10.34 10.80 -6.33
C ALA A 34 -10.60 10.85 -4.81
N THR A 35 -10.51 9.70 -4.13
CA THR A 35 -10.63 9.64 -2.67
C THR A 35 -9.44 10.31 -1.99
N TRP A 36 -8.21 10.04 -2.44
CA TRP A 36 -7.03 10.72 -1.91
C TRP A 36 -7.01 12.21 -2.20
N SER A 37 -7.46 12.65 -3.38
CA SER A 37 -7.62 14.08 -3.67
C SER A 37 -8.52 14.79 -2.64
N ARG A 38 -9.64 14.17 -2.24
CA ARG A 38 -10.53 14.72 -1.20
C ARG A 38 -9.89 14.72 0.19
N ILE A 39 -9.16 13.67 0.55
CA ILE A 39 -8.46 13.58 1.85
C ILE A 39 -7.39 14.67 1.97
N VAL A 40 -6.57 14.84 0.91
CA VAL A 40 -5.52 15.86 0.85
C VAL A 40 -6.13 17.25 0.90
N PHE A 41 -7.16 17.53 0.09
CA PHE A 41 -7.82 18.84 0.06
C PHE A 41 -8.43 19.24 1.41
N SER A 42 -8.94 18.27 2.18
CA SER A 42 -9.47 18.51 3.52
C SER A 42 -8.40 18.58 4.62
N GLY A 43 -7.12 18.43 4.28
CA GLY A 43 -6.00 18.44 5.24
C GLY A 43 -6.00 17.25 6.20
N LYS A 44 -6.75 16.19 5.91
CA LYS A 44 -6.95 15.04 6.81
C LYS A 44 -5.90 13.95 6.68
N GLY A 45 -5.03 14.03 5.68
CA GLY A 45 -3.98 13.04 5.47
C GLY A 45 -3.27 13.19 4.14
N GLN A 46 -2.32 12.28 3.93
CA GLN A 46 -1.53 12.16 2.71
C GLN A 46 -1.68 10.74 2.14
N PRO A 47 -1.63 10.57 0.81
CA PRO A 47 -1.63 9.25 0.22
C PRO A 47 -0.40 8.43 0.65
N PRO A 48 -0.46 7.10 0.55
CA PRO A 48 0.68 6.23 0.78
C PRO A 48 1.88 6.63 -0.09
N LYS A 49 3.08 6.38 0.42
CA LYS A 49 4.31 6.64 -0.33
C LYS A 49 4.50 5.58 -1.41
N GLU A 50 4.60 6.00 -2.65
CA GLU A 50 4.93 5.09 -3.76
C GLU A 50 6.41 4.63 -3.69
N VAL A 51 6.64 3.33 -3.92
CA VAL A 51 7.98 2.73 -4.07
C VAL A 51 8.09 2.01 -5.40
N ALA A 52 9.31 1.66 -5.80
CA ALA A 52 9.60 1.18 -7.15
C ALA A 52 8.92 -0.16 -7.51
N ASP A 53 8.88 -1.11 -6.58
CA ASP A 53 8.39 -2.47 -6.82
C ASP A 53 8.10 -3.24 -5.52
N ALA A 54 7.67 -4.49 -5.65
CA ALA A 54 7.39 -5.38 -4.52
C ALA A 54 8.64 -5.70 -3.66
N ALA A 55 9.84 -5.74 -4.24
CA ALA A 55 11.07 -5.94 -3.49
C ALA A 55 11.40 -4.72 -2.62
N ALA A 56 11.14 -3.51 -3.14
CA ALA A 56 11.26 -2.26 -2.39
C ALA A 56 10.23 -2.18 -1.26
N VAL A 57 8.99 -2.62 -1.48
CA VAL A 57 7.97 -2.76 -0.40
C VAL A 57 8.50 -3.70 0.68
N LYS A 58 8.90 -4.92 0.31
CA LYS A 58 9.38 -5.93 1.27
C LYS A 58 10.58 -5.42 2.08
N LYS A 59 11.56 -4.81 1.41
CA LYS A 59 12.74 -4.22 2.06
C LYS A 59 12.35 -3.12 3.06
N ALA A 60 11.43 -2.23 2.69
CA ALA A 60 11.00 -1.14 3.55
C ALA A 60 10.19 -1.63 4.78
N VAL A 61 9.33 -2.65 4.60
CA VAL A 61 8.58 -3.28 5.70
C VAL A 61 9.52 -4.04 6.65
N ALA A 62 10.49 -4.79 6.12
CA ALA A 62 11.48 -5.50 6.95
C ALA A 62 12.36 -4.53 7.75
N ALA A 63 12.62 -3.32 7.23
CA ALA A 63 13.46 -2.32 7.88
C ALA A 63 12.73 -1.43 8.90
N ASP A 64 11.40 -1.33 8.83
CA ASP A 64 10.63 -0.43 9.69
C ASP A 64 9.31 -1.08 10.15
N PRO A 65 9.14 -1.35 11.46
CA PRO A 65 7.92 -1.95 11.99
C PRO A 65 6.67 -1.06 11.85
N LYS A 66 6.83 0.23 11.50
CA LYS A 66 5.71 1.14 11.20
C LYS A 66 5.32 1.14 9.72
N ALA A 67 6.11 0.50 8.85
CA ALA A 67 5.80 0.39 7.43
C ALA A 67 4.82 -0.74 7.16
N ILE A 68 3.87 -0.47 6.26
CA ILE A 68 2.92 -1.47 5.76
C ILE A 68 2.77 -1.30 4.26
N GLY A 69 2.74 -2.40 3.54
CA GLY A 69 2.48 -2.43 2.10
C GLY A 69 1.90 -3.77 1.72
N TYR A 70 1.75 -3.97 0.42
CA TYR A 70 1.19 -5.18 -0.14
C TYR A 70 2.09 -5.68 -1.28
N ILE A 71 2.19 -7.00 -1.39
CA ILE A 71 2.98 -7.72 -2.40
C ILE A 71 2.20 -8.98 -2.80
N GLU A 72 2.58 -9.60 -3.91
CA GLU A 72 2.03 -10.90 -4.28
C GLU A 72 2.34 -11.96 -3.21
N LYS A 73 1.41 -12.90 -3.00
CA LYS A 73 1.53 -13.97 -2.00
C LYS A 73 2.82 -14.77 -2.15
N GLY A 74 3.25 -15.04 -3.39
CA GLY A 74 4.49 -15.76 -3.70
C GLY A 74 5.79 -15.01 -3.35
N ALA A 75 5.72 -13.71 -3.10
CA ALA A 75 6.88 -12.88 -2.75
C ALA A 75 7.09 -12.74 -1.22
N VAL A 76 6.15 -13.22 -0.41
CA VAL A 76 6.21 -13.23 1.05
C VAL A 76 7.23 -14.28 1.51
N ASP A 77 8.10 -13.91 2.43
CA ASP A 77 9.08 -14.78 3.07
C ASP A 77 9.21 -14.45 4.57
N GLY A 78 10.13 -15.11 5.27
CA GLY A 78 10.35 -14.93 6.71
C GLY A 78 10.86 -13.54 7.14
N THR A 79 11.18 -12.65 6.21
CA THR A 79 11.62 -11.28 6.52
C THR A 79 10.45 -10.33 6.82
N VAL A 80 9.22 -10.74 6.50
CA VAL A 80 8.01 -9.93 6.70
C VAL A 80 6.88 -10.78 7.28
N LYS A 81 5.93 -10.11 7.93
CA LYS A 81 4.74 -10.76 8.48
C LYS A 81 3.52 -10.46 7.62
N ALA A 82 2.90 -11.49 7.05
CA ALA A 82 1.61 -11.37 6.40
C ALA A 82 0.51 -11.16 7.45
N VAL A 83 -0.24 -10.06 7.35
CA VAL A 83 -1.35 -9.72 8.26
C VAL A 83 -2.74 -9.85 7.61
N LEU A 84 -2.80 -9.89 6.28
CA LEU A 84 -4.00 -10.05 5.48
C LEU A 84 -3.65 -10.74 4.16
N THR A 85 -4.53 -11.59 3.66
CA THR A 85 -4.47 -12.19 2.32
C THR A 85 -5.82 -11.94 1.64
N LEU A 86 -5.79 -11.56 0.35
CA LEU A 86 -6.96 -11.21 -0.44
C LEU A 86 -7.12 -12.20 -1.61
N ASP A 87 -8.12 -13.07 -1.53
CA ASP A 87 -8.44 -14.06 -2.56
C ASP A 87 -9.25 -13.49 -3.71
#